data_AF-A0A963FT76-F1
#
_entry.id   AF-A0A963FT76-F1
#
_cell.length_a   1.000
_cell.length_b   1.000
_cell.length_c   1.000
_cell.angle_alpha   90.00
_cell.angle_beta   90.00
_cell.angle_gamma   90.00
#
_symmetry.space_group_name_H-M   'P 1'
#
loop_
_entity.id
_entity.type
_entity.pdbx_description
1 polymer ?
#
loop_
_entity_poly.entity_id
_entity_poly.type
_entity_poly.pdbx_seq_one_letter_code
_entity_poly.pdbx_strand_id
1 'polypeptide(L)'
;FAFAGLWAVPFLTQVHGMTRTDASNHISMYFAGFGIGCAIIGPLSDRIRRRKPLMVGGATLHAFGWWIWISSGPLPLGLTYALCAAMGAVTASLTLSWACAKEVNPPLLSGMATSVVNVGVFLGPAILQPLVGWVMDQGWQGAMEGGARLYTSGDYRGGLILMAGFAAVGAAATLFVRETGCRNIWRDKV
;
A
#
# COMPACT_ATOMS: atom_id res chain seq x y z
N PHE A 1 1.07 -1.59 -3.30
CA PHE A 1 1.86 -2.30 -4.34
C PHE A 1 1.85 -1.63 -5.70
N ALA A 2 0.74 -1.03 -6.18
CA ALA A 2 0.71 -0.36 -7.50
C ALA A 2 1.83 0.66 -7.71
N PHE A 3 2.14 1.47 -6.69
CA PHE A 3 3.25 2.42 -6.70
C PHE A 3 4.61 1.74 -6.85
N ALA A 4 4.99 0.91 -5.88
CA ALA A 4 6.28 0.22 -5.87
C ALA A 4 6.51 -0.67 -7.10
N GLY A 5 5.43 -1.22 -7.69
CA GLY A 5 5.52 -2.14 -8.82
C GLY A 5 5.67 -1.50 -10.19
N LEU A 6 5.26 -0.24 -10.39
CA LEU A 6 5.26 0.38 -11.71
C LEU A 6 5.63 1.87 -11.69
N TRP A 7 5.03 2.63 -10.78
CA TRP A 7 5.08 4.09 -10.83
C TRP A 7 6.20 4.72 -9.99
N ALA A 8 6.79 3.99 -9.05
CA ALA A 8 7.82 4.51 -8.14
C ALA A 8 9.11 4.94 -8.86
N VAL A 9 9.66 4.10 -9.76
CA VAL A 9 10.86 4.45 -10.53
C VAL A 9 10.65 5.71 -11.37
N PRO A 10 9.66 5.76 -12.29
CA PRO A 10 9.52 6.89 -13.19
C PRO A 10 9.14 8.17 -12.44
N PHE A 11 8.38 8.08 -11.34
CA PHE A 11 8.11 9.22 -10.46
C PHE A 11 9.39 9.80 -9.85
N LEU A 12 10.24 8.97 -9.25
CA LEU A 12 11.48 9.44 -8.61
C LEU A 12 12.50 9.97 -9.63
N THR A 13 12.56 9.39 -10.83
CA THR A 13 13.47 9.88 -11.87
C THR A 13 12.96 11.15 -12.55
N GLN A 14 11.67 11.23 -12.90
CA GLN A 14 11.12 12.35 -13.68
C GLN A 14 10.75 13.56 -12.80
N VAL A 15 10.24 13.34 -11.58
CA VAL A 15 9.82 14.43 -10.68
C VAL A 15 10.94 14.87 -9.76
N HIS A 16 11.71 13.92 -9.21
CA HIS A 16 12.79 14.22 -8.25
C HIS A 16 14.18 14.28 -8.89
N GLY A 17 14.29 14.03 -10.20
CA GLY A 17 15.57 14.07 -10.92
C GLY A 17 16.59 13.04 -10.43
N MET A 18 16.14 11.99 -9.73
CA MET A 18 17.03 10.99 -9.15
C MET A 18 17.57 10.03 -10.22
N THR A 19 18.71 9.40 -9.92
CA THR A 19 19.21 8.33 -10.78
C THR A 19 18.28 7.11 -10.72
N ARG A 20 18.26 6.31 -11.80
CA ARG A 20 17.47 5.06 -11.83
C ARG A 20 17.92 4.07 -10.75
N THR A 21 19.19 4.10 -10.38
CA THR A 21 19.77 3.29 -9.29
C THR A 21 19.18 3.69 -7.94
N ASP A 22 19.16 4.99 -7.63
CA ASP A 22 18.56 5.49 -6.39
C ASP A 22 17.07 5.17 -6.33
N ALA A 23 16.34 5.37 -7.43
CA ALA A 23 14.92 5.05 -7.49
C ALA A 23 14.65 3.55 -7.26
N SER A 24 15.51 2.68 -7.79
CA SER A 24 15.43 1.23 -7.55
C SER A 24 15.74 0.87 -6.09
N ASN A 25 16.73 1.54 -5.48
CA ASN A 25 17.05 1.36 -4.06
C ASN A 25 15.89 1.75 -3.14
N HIS A 26 15.08 2.77 -3.49
CA HIS A 26 13.90 3.14 -2.71
C HIS A 26 12.86 2.01 -2.69
N ILE A 27 12.69 1.32 -3.82
CA ILE A 27 11.78 0.17 -3.92
C ILE A 27 12.29 -0.99 -3.08
N SER A 28 13.60 -1.28 -3.15
CA SER A 28 14.24 -2.27 -2.29
C SER A 28 14.03 -1.95 -0.81
N MET A 29 14.20 -0.68 -0.42
CA MET A 29 13.98 -0.22 0.95
C MET A 29 12.51 -0.36 1.38
N TYR A 30 11.56 -0.10 0.48
CA TYR A 30 10.14 -0.32 0.71
C TYR A 30 9.85 -1.80 1.01
N PHE A 31 10.37 -2.72 0.19
CA PHE A 31 10.18 -4.15 0.41
C PHE A 31 10.93 -4.68 1.64
N ALA A 32 12.13 -4.16 1.92
CA ALA A 32 12.85 -4.46 3.15
C ALA A 32 12.04 -4.03 4.39
N GLY A 33 11.52 -2.79 4.37
CA GLY A 33 10.61 -2.29 5.40
C GLY A 33 9.37 -3.17 5.54
N PHE A 34 8.76 -3.58 4.43
CA PHE A 34 7.62 -4.49 4.43
C PHE A 34 7.94 -5.84 5.07
N GLY A 35 9.09 -6.44 4.75
CA GLY A 35 9.54 -7.70 5.36
C GLY A 35 9.70 -7.59 6.87
N ILE A 36 10.38 -6.52 7.33
CA ILE A 36 10.55 -6.22 8.76
C ILE A 36 9.18 -5.99 9.43
N GLY A 37 8.31 -5.23 8.77
CA GLY A 37 6.95 -4.97 9.23
C GLY A 37 6.15 -6.26 9.41
N CYS A 38 6.24 -7.21 8.48
CA CYS A 38 5.56 -8.51 8.60
C CYS A 38 6.05 -9.30 9.83
N ALA A 39 7.37 -9.31 10.05
CA ALA A 39 7.97 -10.00 11.19
C ALA A 39 7.59 -9.38 12.55
N ILE A 40 7.31 -8.07 12.59
CA ILE A 40 6.96 -7.37 13.84
C ILE A 40 5.45 -7.35 14.07
N ILE A 41 4.66 -6.96 13.06
CA ILE A 41 3.22 -6.69 13.22
C ILE A 41 2.44 -7.97 13.54
N GLY A 42 2.82 -9.11 12.98
CA GLY A 42 2.18 -10.41 13.29
C GLY A 42 2.25 -10.76 14.78
N PRO A 43 3.45 -10.97 15.35
CA PRO A 43 3.61 -11.28 16.77
C PRO A 43 3.08 -10.18 17.69
N LEU A 44 3.23 -8.91 17.30
CA LEU A 44 2.69 -7.79 18.08
C LEU A 44 1.16 -7.84 18.16
N SER A 45 0.49 -8.17 17.05
CA SER A 45 -0.96 -8.34 17.01
C SER A 45 -1.42 -9.47 17.92
N ASP A 46 -0.71 -10.58 17.94
CA ASP A 46 -1.06 -11.72 18.80
C ASP A 46 -0.82 -11.41 20.28
N ARG A 47 0.23 -10.66 20.60
CA ARG A 47 0.51 -10.22 21.99
C ARG A 47 -0.55 -9.23 22.51
N ILE A 48 -1.00 -8.30 21.66
CA ILE A 48 -2.04 -7.31 22.01
C ILE A 48 -3.44 -7.96 22.02
N ARG A 49 -3.61 -9.11 21.35
CA ARG A 49 -4.91 -9.80 21.16
C ARG A 49 -5.99 -8.88 20.54
N ARG A 50 -5.58 -7.89 19.76
CA ARG A 50 -6.47 -6.99 19.02
C ARG A 50 -5.88 -6.72 17.65
N ARG A 51 -6.60 -7.09 16.60
CA ARG A 51 -6.12 -6.96 15.22
C ARG A 51 -6.55 -5.64 14.59
N LYS A 52 -7.76 -5.18 14.91
CA LYS A 52 -8.35 -3.98 14.32
C LYS A 52 -7.54 -2.71 14.58
N PRO A 53 -7.03 -2.42 15.80
CA PRO A 53 -6.29 -1.18 16.04
C PRO A 53 -5.00 -1.11 15.23
N LEU A 54 -4.30 -2.24 15.05
CA LEU A 54 -3.09 -2.30 14.24
C LEU A 54 -3.38 -2.16 12.75
N MET A 55 -4.47 -2.74 12.25
CA MET A 55 -4.91 -2.54 10.87
C MET A 55 -5.31 -1.08 10.60
N VAL A 56 -6.10 -0.48 11.49
CA VAL A 56 -6.54 0.93 11.36
C VAL A 56 -5.35 1.87 11.46
N GLY A 57 -4.50 1.69 12.48
CA GLY A 57 -3.29 2.51 12.66
C GLY A 57 -2.35 2.38 11.46
N GLY A 58 -2.15 1.15 10.97
CA GLY A 58 -1.33 0.89 9.80
C GLY A 58 -1.87 1.55 8.54
N ALA A 59 -3.14 1.32 8.21
CA ALA A 59 -3.76 1.92 7.03
C ALA A 59 -3.77 3.46 7.10
N THR A 60 -4.00 4.03 8.28
CA THR A 60 -3.97 5.49 8.50
C THR A 60 -2.57 6.07 8.33
N LEU A 61 -1.55 5.43 8.91
CA LEU A 61 -0.16 5.84 8.74
C LEU A 61 0.29 5.72 7.27
N HIS A 62 -0.19 4.70 6.54
CA HIS A 62 0.09 4.56 5.12
C HIS A 62 -0.53 5.70 4.30
N ALA A 63 -1.80 6.04 4.58
CA ALA A 63 -2.47 7.19 3.96
C ALA A 63 -1.78 8.52 4.31
N PHE A 64 -1.29 8.67 5.54
CA PHE A 64 -0.50 9.83 5.94
C PHE A 64 0.84 9.92 5.19
N GLY A 65 1.50 8.78 4.94
CA GLY A 65 2.71 8.73 4.12
C GLY A 65 2.49 9.27 2.70
N TRP A 66 1.33 8.98 2.10
CA TRP A 66 0.94 9.57 0.82
C TRP A 66 0.72 11.08 0.89
N TRP A 67 0.11 11.56 1.98
CA TRP A 67 -0.07 12.99 2.20
C TRP A 67 1.27 13.71 2.33
N ILE A 68 2.26 13.11 3.00
CA ILE A 68 3.62 13.65 3.05
C ILE A 68 4.17 13.79 1.63
N TRP A 69 4.15 12.73 0.81
CA TRP A 69 4.64 12.79 -0.57
C TRP A 69 3.97 13.89 -1.43
N ILE A 70 2.67 14.13 -1.24
CA ILE A 70 1.91 15.12 -2.01
C ILE A 70 2.16 16.56 -1.51
N SER A 71 2.37 16.74 -0.20
CA SER A 71 2.51 18.05 0.44
C SER A 71 3.96 18.52 0.58
N SER A 72 4.91 17.59 0.62
CA SER A 72 6.33 17.90 0.73
C SER A 72 6.90 18.31 -0.62
N GLY A 73 7.64 19.43 -0.65
CA GLY A 73 8.51 19.79 -1.77
C GLY A 73 9.72 18.86 -1.91
N PRO A 74 10.84 19.31 -2.51
CA PRO A 74 12.04 18.48 -2.65
C PRO A 74 12.58 18.08 -1.28
N LEU A 75 12.38 16.81 -0.91
CA LEU A 75 12.88 16.24 0.34
C LEU A 75 14.35 15.77 0.18
N PRO A 76 15.16 15.85 1.24
CA PRO A 76 16.47 15.20 1.30
C PRO A 76 16.37 13.70 1.03
N LEU A 77 17.37 13.16 0.31
CA LEU A 77 17.42 11.76 -0.09
C LEU A 77 17.29 10.77 1.10
N GLY A 78 17.90 11.09 2.25
CA GLY A 78 17.78 10.24 3.44
C GLY A 78 16.34 10.15 3.97
N LEU A 79 15.57 11.24 3.87
CA LEU A 79 14.17 11.27 4.30
C LEU A 79 13.26 10.52 3.34
N THR A 80 13.51 10.55 2.03
CA THR A 80 12.74 9.78 1.05
C THR A 80 12.94 8.28 1.25
N TYR A 81 14.17 7.84 1.55
CA TYR A 81 14.45 6.44 1.91
C TYR A 81 13.72 6.03 3.19
N ALA A 82 13.80 6.84 4.25
CA ALA A 82 13.12 6.57 5.51
C ALA A 82 11.59 6.50 5.34
N LEU A 83 11.02 7.42 4.54
CA LEU A 83 9.59 7.45 4.22
C LEU A 83 9.16 6.19 3.46
N CYS A 84 9.91 5.77 2.43
CA CYS A 84 9.64 4.53 1.70
C CYS A 84 9.72 3.29 2.62
N ALA A 85 10.73 3.22 3.48
CA ALA A 85 10.89 2.14 4.46
C ALA A 85 9.71 2.10 5.44
N ALA A 86 9.32 3.26 5.99
CA ALA A 86 8.21 3.39 6.93
C ALA A 86 6.87 3.02 6.26
N MET A 87 6.60 3.53 5.06
CA MET A 87 5.40 3.15 4.29
C MET A 87 5.36 1.65 4.00
N GLY A 88 6.50 1.04 3.68
CA GLY A 88 6.64 -0.40 3.51
C GLY A 88 6.32 -1.17 4.80
N ALA A 89 6.94 -0.82 5.91
CA ALA A 89 6.73 -1.46 7.21
C ALA A 89 5.28 -1.37 7.68
N VAL A 90 4.67 -0.22 7.52
CA VAL A 90 3.27 0.03 7.86
C VAL A 90 2.31 -0.73 6.94
N THR A 91 2.68 -0.90 5.66
CA THR A 91 1.89 -1.70 4.71
C THR A 91 1.73 -3.14 5.19
N ALA A 92 2.68 -3.69 5.93
CA ALA A 92 2.59 -5.05 6.48
C ALA A 92 1.38 -5.27 7.42
N SER A 93 0.74 -4.21 7.93
CA SER A 93 -0.55 -4.30 8.63
C SER A 93 -1.65 -4.96 7.78
N LEU A 94 -1.56 -4.92 6.45
CA LEU A 94 -2.48 -5.65 5.57
C LEU A 94 -2.44 -7.16 5.83
N THR A 95 -1.33 -7.71 6.33
CA THR A 95 -1.19 -9.15 6.55
C THR A 95 -2.18 -9.69 7.58
N LEU A 96 -2.61 -8.84 8.51
CA LEU A 96 -3.62 -9.15 9.49
C LEU A 96 -5.00 -9.42 8.87
N SER A 97 -5.26 -8.94 7.64
CA SER A 97 -6.54 -9.17 6.94
C SER A 97 -6.78 -10.65 6.64
N TRP A 98 -5.77 -11.41 6.21
CA TRP A 98 -5.87 -12.87 6.04
C TRP A 98 -6.19 -13.56 7.36
N ALA A 99 -5.55 -13.11 8.44
CA ALA A 99 -5.71 -13.67 9.75
C ALA A 99 -7.12 -13.40 10.32
N CYS A 100 -7.65 -12.18 10.14
CA CYS A 100 -9.04 -11.83 10.45
C CYS A 100 -10.04 -12.63 9.61
N ALA A 101 -9.80 -12.79 8.30
CA ALA A 101 -10.69 -13.57 7.42
C ALA A 101 -10.75 -15.04 7.83
N LYS A 102 -9.64 -15.63 8.28
CA LYS A 102 -9.61 -16.98 8.83
C LYS A 102 -10.41 -17.11 10.12
N GLU A 103 -10.43 -16.08 10.97
CA GLU A 103 -11.07 -16.11 12.29
C GLU A 103 -12.58 -15.87 12.28
N VAL A 104 -13.12 -15.28 11.22
CA VAL A 104 -14.58 -15.09 11.08
C VAL A 104 -15.27 -16.25 10.37
N ASN A 105 -14.50 -17.19 9.80
CA ASN A 105 -15.00 -18.29 8.99
C ASN A 105 -14.80 -19.66 9.67
N PRO A 106 -15.57 -20.69 9.25
CA PRO A 106 -15.37 -22.05 9.73
C PRO A 106 -13.91 -22.50 9.50
N PRO A 107 -13.27 -23.20 10.46
CA PRO A 107 -11.90 -23.68 10.31
C PRO A 107 -11.68 -24.51 9.04
N LEU A 108 -12.68 -25.31 8.65
CA LEU A 108 -12.71 -26.14 7.44
C LEU A 108 -12.68 -25.32 6.15
N LEU A 109 -13.21 -24.09 6.16
CA LEU A 109 -13.27 -23.20 4.98
C LEU A 109 -12.24 -22.06 5.05
N SER A 110 -11.34 -22.10 6.03
CA SER A 110 -10.34 -21.05 6.25
C SER A 110 -9.45 -20.80 5.02
N GLY A 111 -9.09 -21.87 4.29
CA GLY A 111 -8.36 -21.76 3.03
C GLY A 111 -9.11 -20.89 2.01
N MET A 112 -10.38 -21.20 1.74
CA MET A 112 -11.20 -20.42 0.81
C MET A 112 -11.36 -18.96 1.25
N ALA A 113 -11.58 -18.71 2.54
CA ALA A 113 -11.67 -17.36 3.07
C ALA A 113 -10.40 -16.54 2.81
N THR A 114 -9.22 -17.13 3.04
CA THR A 114 -7.95 -16.46 2.76
C THR A 114 -7.69 -16.27 1.26
N SER A 115 -8.17 -17.18 0.41
CA SER A 115 -8.09 -17.03 -1.05
C SER A 115 -8.90 -15.83 -1.54
N VAL A 116 -10.11 -15.60 -1.01
CA VAL A 116 -10.92 -14.42 -1.35
C VAL A 116 -10.18 -13.12 -0.99
N VAL A 117 -9.55 -13.06 0.18
CA VAL A 117 -8.70 -11.91 0.56
C VAL A 117 -7.55 -11.73 -0.42
N ASN A 118 -6.90 -12.83 -0.83
CA ASN A 118 -5.80 -12.79 -1.78
C ASN A 118 -6.21 -12.21 -3.13
N VAL A 119 -7.40 -12.57 -3.64
CA VAL A 119 -7.96 -11.97 -4.86
C VAL A 119 -8.02 -10.45 -4.74
N GLY A 120 -8.49 -9.91 -3.61
CA GLY A 120 -8.52 -8.46 -3.39
C GLY A 120 -7.14 -7.80 -3.43
N VAL A 121 -6.13 -8.45 -2.84
CA VAL A 121 -4.75 -7.94 -2.78
C VAL A 121 -4.10 -7.86 -4.17
N PHE A 122 -4.43 -8.77 -5.09
CA PHE A 122 -3.94 -8.74 -6.47
C PHE A 122 -4.82 -7.91 -7.41
N LEU A 123 -6.13 -7.95 -7.23
CA LEU A 123 -7.09 -7.19 -8.03
C LEU A 123 -6.89 -5.68 -7.83
N GLY A 124 -6.59 -5.24 -6.60
CA GLY A 124 -6.34 -3.84 -6.29
C GLY A 124 -5.25 -3.21 -7.18
N PRO A 125 -4.00 -3.71 -7.16
CA PRO A 125 -2.95 -3.26 -8.07
C PRO A 125 -3.29 -3.45 -9.55
N ALA A 126 -3.96 -4.54 -9.92
CA ALA A 126 -4.34 -4.80 -11.31
C ALA A 126 -5.28 -3.73 -11.88
N ILE A 127 -6.17 -3.18 -11.07
CA ILE A 127 -7.06 -2.07 -11.47
C ILE A 127 -6.35 -0.72 -11.29
N LEU A 128 -5.62 -0.54 -10.20
CA LEU A 128 -5.04 0.76 -9.84
C LEU A 128 -3.87 1.15 -10.76
N GLN A 129 -3.07 0.19 -11.24
CA GLN A 129 -1.98 0.46 -12.18
C GLN A 129 -2.46 1.11 -13.49
N PRO A 130 -3.41 0.53 -14.25
CA PRO A 130 -3.93 1.16 -15.47
C PRO A 130 -4.75 2.41 -15.17
N LEU A 131 -5.48 2.47 -14.05
CA LEU A 131 -6.25 3.67 -13.70
C LEU A 131 -5.34 4.88 -13.44
N VAL A 132 -4.22 4.69 -12.74
CA VAL A 132 -3.21 5.74 -12.54
C VAL A 132 -2.61 6.18 -13.87
N GLY A 133 -2.28 5.23 -14.75
CA GLY A 133 -1.79 5.55 -16.09
C GLY A 133 -2.80 6.38 -16.89
N TRP A 134 -4.07 5.99 -16.85
CA TRP A 134 -5.14 6.72 -17.52
C TRP A 134 -5.32 8.14 -16.97
N VAL A 135 -5.25 8.34 -15.64
CA VAL A 135 -5.31 9.69 -15.03
C VAL A 135 -4.11 10.54 -15.44
N MET A 136 -2.91 9.95 -15.47
CA MET A 136 -1.70 10.65 -15.91
C MET A 136 -1.75 11.00 -17.40
N ASP A 137 -2.35 10.13 -18.23
CA ASP A 137 -2.54 10.36 -19.66
C ASP A 137 -3.49 11.54 -19.96
N GLN A 138 -4.42 11.89 -19.06
CA GLN A 138 -5.30 13.05 -19.26
C GLN A 138 -4.55 14.38 -19.24
N GLY A 139 -3.45 14.47 -18.50
CA GLY A 139 -2.59 15.66 -18.46
C GLY A 139 -1.39 15.59 -19.41
N TRP A 140 -1.20 14.45 -20.08
CA TRP A 140 -0.06 14.21 -20.95
C TRP A 140 -0.09 15.12 -22.19
N GLN A 141 0.97 15.91 -22.35
CA GLN A 141 1.10 16.90 -23.43
C GLN A 141 1.73 16.34 -24.72
N GLY A 142 1.80 15.02 -24.88
CA GLY A 142 2.33 14.37 -26.09
C GLY A 142 3.86 14.18 -26.10
N ALA A 143 4.58 14.54 -25.04
CA ALA A 143 6.02 14.35 -24.94
C ALA A 143 6.39 12.86 -24.79
N MET A 144 7.25 12.35 -25.68
CA MET A 144 7.79 11.00 -25.62
C MET A 144 9.32 11.02 -25.72
N GLU A 145 9.99 10.19 -24.94
CA GLU A 145 11.43 9.98 -25.01
C GLU A 145 11.73 8.48 -24.99
N GLY A 146 12.43 7.98 -26.01
CA GLY A 146 12.79 6.57 -26.14
C GLY A 146 11.60 5.59 -26.20
N GLY A 147 10.41 6.05 -26.63
CA GLY A 147 9.18 5.25 -26.65
C GLY A 147 8.42 5.21 -25.32
N ALA A 148 8.90 5.90 -24.29
CA ALA A 148 8.19 6.11 -23.02
C ALA A 148 7.55 7.50 -22.97
N ARG A 149 6.33 7.59 -22.40
CA ARG A 149 5.66 8.86 -22.16
C ARG A 149 6.40 9.63 -21.06
N LEU A 150 6.72 10.89 -21.35
CA LEU A 150 7.24 11.84 -20.38
C LEU A 150 6.05 12.53 -19.72
N TYR A 151 5.94 12.37 -18.40
CA TYR A 151 4.88 12.99 -17.62
C TYR A 151 5.45 14.19 -16.86
N THR A 152 4.65 15.24 -16.75
CA THR A 152 5.02 16.41 -15.96
C THR A 152 4.79 16.14 -14.47
N SER A 153 5.36 16.98 -13.61
CA SER A 153 5.11 16.92 -12.16
C SER A 153 3.62 17.08 -11.81
N GLY A 154 2.85 17.80 -12.63
CA GLY A 154 1.39 17.93 -12.50
C GLY A 154 0.64 16.62 -12.74
N ASP A 155 1.04 15.86 -13.76
CA ASP A 155 0.42 14.59 -14.14
C ASP A 155 0.65 13.52 -13.05
N TYR A 156 1.89 13.45 -12.55
CA TYR A 156 2.23 12.59 -11.42
C TYR A 156 1.43 12.95 -10.17
N ARG A 157 1.22 14.25 -9.88
CA ARG A 157 0.41 14.67 -8.74
C ARG A 157 -1.02 14.12 -8.83
N GLY A 158 -1.63 14.10 -10.01
CA GLY A 158 -2.93 13.47 -10.25
C GLY A 158 -2.93 11.97 -9.91
N GLY A 159 -1.92 11.24 -10.40
CA GLY A 159 -1.73 9.81 -10.09
C GLY A 159 -1.51 9.54 -8.60
N LEU A 160 -0.70 10.37 -7.92
CA LEU A 160 -0.45 10.27 -6.48
C LEU A 160 -1.73 10.54 -5.66
N ILE A 161 -2.52 11.56 -6.03
CA ILE A 161 -3.80 11.88 -5.37
C ILE A 161 -4.76 10.70 -5.50
N LEU A 162 -4.83 10.07 -6.68
CA LEU A 162 -5.64 8.87 -6.88
C LEU A 162 -5.20 7.74 -5.93
N MET A 163 -3.90 7.45 -5.85
CA MET A 163 -3.37 6.42 -4.93
C MET A 163 -3.64 6.78 -3.46
N ALA A 164 -3.48 8.04 -3.08
CA ALA A 164 -3.80 8.53 -1.74
C ALA A 164 -5.29 8.37 -1.42
N GLY A 165 -6.17 8.66 -2.39
CA GLY A 165 -7.61 8.44 -2.27
C GLY A 165 -7.95 6.98 -2.02
N PHE A 166 -7.38 6.05 -2.79
CA PHE A 166 -7.55 4.61 -2.55
C PHE A 166 -7.00 4.17 -1.19
N ALA A 167 -5.86 4.73 -0.74
CA ALA A 167 -5.33 4.46 0.59
C ALA A 167 -6.28 4.95 1.69
N ALA A 168 -6.91 6.11 1.53
CA ALA A 168 -7.90 6.65 2.45
C ALA A 168 -9.19 5.81 2.48
N VAL A 169 -9.68 5.36 1.31
CA VAL A 169 -10.81 4.41 1.24
C VAL A 169 -10.45 3.09 1.93
N GLY A 170 -9.23 2.58 1.73
CA GLY A 170 -8.72 1.40 2.43
C GLY A 170 -8.70 1.60 3.95
N ALA A 171 -8.21 2.73 4.43
CA ALA A 171 -8.23 3.08 5.85
C ALA A 171 -9.66 3.15 6.41
N ALA A 172 -10.59 3.78 5.70
CA ALA A 172 -12.01 3.79 6.09
C ALA A 172 -12.61 2.36 6.11
N ALA A 173 -12.27 1.52 5.12
CA ALA A 173 -12.72 0.14 5.05
C ALA A 173 -12.26 -0.68 6.28
N THR A 174 -11.07 -0.38 6.83
CA THR A 174 -10.60 -1.06 8.06
C THR A 174 -11.48 -0.80 9.28
N LEU A 175 -12.25 0.29 9.31
CA LEU A 175 -13.20 0.58 10.40
C LEU A 175 -14.38 -0.40 10.43
N PHE A 176 -14.74 -0.98 9.29
CA PHE A 176 -15.79 -1.98 9.16
C PHE A 176 -15.30 -3.40 9.47
N VAL A 177 -13.99 -3.60 9.66
CA VAL A 177 -13.46 -4.89 10.09
C VAL A 177 -13.97 -5.22 11.49
N ARG A 178 -14.49 -6.43 11.63
CA ARG A 178 -14.96 -6.97 12.90
C ARG A 178 -13.76 -7.42 13.73
N GLU A 179 -13.68 -6.93 14.96
CA GLU A 179 -12.65 -7.38 15.89
C GLU A 179 -12.92 -8.83 16.29
N THR A 180 -11.91 -9.68 16.12
CA THR A 180 -11.96 -11.13 16.42
C THR A 180 -11.26 -11.47 17.73
N GLY A 181 -10.44 -10.55 18.29
CA GLY A 181 -9.71 -10.78 19.53
C GLY A 181 -8.68 -11.91 19.44
N CYS A 182 -8.17 -12.19 18.23
CA CYS A 182 -7.32 -13.34 17.90
C CYS A 182 -7.95 -14.70 18.25
N ARG A 183 -9.29 -14.80 18.21
CA ARG A 183 -10.03 -16.05 18.40
C ARG A 183 -10.96 -16.27 17.22
N ASN A 184 -11.18 -17.54 16.87
CA ASN A 184 -12.22 -17.85 15.90
C ASN A 184 -13.59 -17.56 16.55
N ILE A 185 -14.33 -16.61 15.99
CA ILE A 185 -15.64 -16.16 16.50
C ILE A 185 -16.82 -16.83 15.78
N TRP A 186 -16.53 -17.76 14.86
CA TRP A 186 -17.55 -18.50 14.14
C TRP A 186 -18.37 -19.35 15.11
N ARG A 187 -19.69 -19.23 15.02
CA ARG A 187 -20.66 -20.09 15.70
C ARG A 187 -21.48 -20.79 14.63
N ASP A 188 -21.65 -22.10 14.76
CA ASP A 188 -22.63 -22.83 13.97
C ASP A 188 -24.00 -22.19 14.18
N LYS A 189 -24.58 -21.66 13.11
CA LYS A 189 -26.00 -21.29 13.13
C LYS A 189 -26.74 -22.61 12.94
N VAL A 190 -27.12 -23.20 14.07
CA VAL A 190 -28.08 -24.31 14.15
C VAL A 190 -29.33 -23.98 13.35
#